data_AF-A0A2A5DF69-F1
#
_entry.id   AF-A0A2A5DF69-F1
#
_cell.length_a   1.000
_cell.length_b   1.000
_cell.length_c   1.000
_cell.angle_alpha   90.00
_cell.angle_beta   90.00
_cell.angle_gamma   90.00
#
_symmetry.space_group_name_H-M   'P 1'
#
loop_
_entity.id
_entity.type
_entity.pdbx_description
1 polymer ?
#
loop_
_entity_poly.entity_id
_entity_poly.type
_entity_poly.pdbx_seq_one_letter_code
_entity_poly.pdbx_strand_id
1 'polypeptide(L)'
;MVKKLLNPLVVCGFVLVLMLGSLAHLMYGNCQTTKFHYMMQAYWMPDNLPEWVLVDDDKILEHPNNFTGIWFVWHENGVKRSEVNYLRGQPNGSLRTWHNNGELAAETYFNSKVNERLLKWFYRGGIKHMEIVFYNKNMQFATDWNEDGSLNKKEYYDDKGVFIKRELYKDNKLTKTETTE
;
A
#
# COMPACT_ATOMS: atom_id res chain seq x y z
N MET A 1 -57.46 -7.06 -19.16
CA MET A 1 -56.35 -6.58 -20.02
C MET A 1 -55.04 -6.78 -19.25
N VAL A 2 -54.53 -8.02 -19.22
CA VAL A 2 -53.37 -8.39 -18.39
C VAL A 2 -52.21 -8.75 -19.32
N LYS A 3 -51.19 -7.88 -19.29
CA LYS A 3 -49.77 -8.12 -19.55
C LYS A 3 -49.40 -8.74 -20.92
N LYS A 4 -49.01 -7.88 -21.87
CA LYS A 4 -47.83 -8.18 -22.71
C LYS A 4 -46.63 -8.23 -21.75
N LEU A 5 -46.48 -9.37 -21.06
CA LEU A 5 -45.27 -9.67 -20.33
C LEU A 5 -44.13 -9.62 -21.36
N LEU A 6 -43.11 -8.83 -21.06
CA LEU A 6 -41.86 -8.71 -21.80
C LEU A 6 -41.48 -10.08 -22.44
N ASN A 7 -41.30 -10.16 -23.76
CA ASN A 7 -40.96 -11.42 -24.45
C ASN A 7 -39.73 -12.03 -23.76
N PRO A 8 -39.82 -13.22 -23.13
CA PRO A 8 -38.74 -13.78 -22.34
C PRO A 8 -37.40 -13.86 -23.08
N LEU A 9 -37.41 -14.17 -24.39
CA LEU A 9 -36.19 -14.21 -25.20
C LEU A 9 -35.57 -12.83 -25.40
N VAL A 10 -36.40 -11.79 -25.57
CA VAL A 10 -35.93 -10.40 -25.68
C VAL A 10 -35.35 -9.92 -24.34
N VAL A 11 -35.99 -10.30 -23.22
CA VAL A 11 -35.44 -10.00 -21.88
C VAL A 11 -34.10 -10.70 -21.68
N CYS A 12 -34.03 -12.00 -21.97
CA CYS A 12 -32.81 -12.79 -21.85
C CYS A 12 -31.69 -12.22 -22.71
N GLY A 13 -31.97 -11.85 -23.97
CA GLY A 13 -31.00 -11.20 -24.85
C GLY A 13 -30.49 -9.88 -24.28
N PHE A 14 -31.38 -9.05 -23.75
CA PHE A 14 -31.00 -7.78 -23.12
C PHE A 14 -30.14 -7.98 -21.86
N VAL A 15 -30.53 -8.90 -20.98
CA VAL A 15 -29.76 -9.27 -19.79
C VAL A 15 -28.38 -9.79 -20.17
N LEU A 16 -28.28 -10.64 -21.20
CA LEU A 16 -27.00 -11.17 -21.68
C LEU A 16 -26.07 -10.05 -22.16
N VAL A 17 -26.58 -9.11 -22.96
CA VAL A 17 -25.79 -7.97 -23.44
C VAL A 17 -25.30 -7.10 -22.28
N LEU A 18 -26.15 -6.84 -21.28
CA LEU A 18 -25.75 -6.11 -20.08
C LEU A 18 -24.65 -6.86 -19.31
N MET A 19 -24.77 -8.17 -19.14
CA MET A 19 -23.76 -8.98 -18.44
C MET A 19 -22.42 -8.98 -19.19
N LEU A 20 -22.43 -9.15 -20.52
CA LEU A 20 -21.22 -9.09 -21.34
C LEU A 20 -20.57 -7.70 -21.28
N GLY A 21 -21.38 -6.63 -21.31
CA GLY A 21 -20.90 -5.26 -21.16
C GLY A 21 -20.27 -5.00 -19.80
N SER A 22 -20.90 -5.48 -18.72
CA SER A 22 -20.35 -5.38 -17.36
C SER A 22 -19.06 -6.18 -17.21
N LEU A 23 -18.98 -7.39 -17.79
CA LEU A 23 -17.77 -8.20 -17.76
C LEU A 23 -16.63 -7.54 -18.54
N ALA A 24 -16.91 -7.02 -19.74
CA ALA A 24 -15.93 -6.28 -20.53
C ALA A 24 -15.43 -5.03 -19.79
N HIS A 25 -16.31 -4.27 -19.14
CA HIS A 25 -15.91 -3.13 -18.32
C HIS A 25 -15.02 -3.56 -17.15
N LEU A 26 -15.37 -4.65 -16.48
CA LEU A 26 -14.61 -5.16 -15.34
C LEU A 26 -13.20 -5.63 -15.76
N MET A 27 -13.07 -6.23 -16.93
CA MET A 27 -11.80 -6.72 -17.48
C MET A 27 -10.93 -5.58 -18.04
N TYR A 28 -11.50 -4.67 -18.82
CA TYR A 28 -10.74 -3.69 -19.62
C TYR A 28 -10.84 -2.25 -19.09
N GLY A 29 -11.62 -2.02 -18.04
CA GLY A 29 -11.70 -0.74 -17.36
C GLY A 29 -10.42 -0.43 -16.59
N ASN A 30 -10.29 0.84 -16.18
CA ASN A 30 -9.18 1.26 -15.35
C ASN A 30 -9.15 0.46 -14.03
N CYS A 31 -8.01 -0.14 -13.70
CA CYS A 31 -7.85 -0.95 -12.49
C CYS A 31 -8.16 -0.19 -11.19
N GLN A 32 -8.05 1.14 -11.22
CA GLN A 32 -8.33 2.02 -10.09
C GLN A 32 -9.83 2.39 -9.95
N THR A 33 -10.70 1.95 -10.87
CA THR A 33 -12.14 2.25 -10.80
C THR A 33 -12.80 1.63 -9.57
N THR A 34 -12.54 0.36 -9.30
CA THR A 34 -12.94 -0.31 -8.05
C THR A 34 -11.92 -1.38 -7.66
N LYS A 35 -11.95 -1.84 -6.41
CA LYS A 35 -11.14 -2.98 -5.98
C LYS A 35 -11.38 -4.25 -6.82
N PHE A 36 -12.58 -4.44 -7.36
CA PHE A 36 -12.90 -5.60 -8.19
C PHE A 36 -12.23 -5.52 -9.56
N HIS A 37 -12.10 -4.34 -10.16
CA HIS A 37 -11.31 -4.18 -11.39
C HIS A 37 -9.85 -4.58 -11.14
N TYR A 38 -9.25 -4.03 -10.06
CA TYR A 38 -7.91 -4.41 -9.64
C TYR A 38 -7.79 -5.93 -9.44
N MET A 39 -8.69 -6.54 -8.66
CA MET A 39 -8.60 -7.97 -8.33
C MET A 39 -8.82 -8.88 -9.53
N MET A 40 -9.76 -8.53 -10.42
CA MET A 40 -10.00 -9.25 -11.67
C MET A 40 -8.74 -9.28 -12.54
N GLN A 41 -8.09 -8.13 -12.68
CA GLN A 41 -6.90 -7.98 -13.51
C GLN A 41 -5.64 -8.54 -12.83
N ALA A 42 -5.53 -8.43 -11.51
CA ALA A 42 -4.37 -8.87 -10.73
C ALA A 42 -4.32 -10.37 -10.44
N TYR A 43 -5.48 -10.97 -10.14
CA TYR A 43 -5.54 -12.27 -9.47
C TYR A 43 -6.49 -13.26 -10.16
N TRP A 44 -7.69 -12.82 -10.55
CA TRP A 44 -8.70 -13.78 -11.01
C TRP A 44 -8.57 -14.17 -12.48
N MET A 45 -8.08 -13.26 -13.34
CA MET A 45 -7.96 -13.51 -14.79
C MET A 45 -6.73 -12.84 -15.43
N PRO A 46 -5.52 -12.92 -14.85
CA PRO A 46 -4.34 -12.27 -15.44
C PRO A 46 -4.02 -12.81 -16.84
N ASP A 47 -4.12 -14.13 -17.05
CA ASP A 47 -3.78 -14.81 -18.31
C ASP A 47 -4.80 -14.58 -19.44
N ASN A 48 -5.98 -14.06 -19.09
CA ASN A 48 -7.05 -13.78 -20.06
C ASN A 48 -7.07 -12.31 -20.49
N LEU A 49 -6.15 -11.49 -19.99
CA LEU A 49 -5.99 -10.11 -20.42
C LEU A 49 -5.20 -10.06 -21.74
N PRO A 50 -5.61 -9.24 -22.71
CA PRO A 50 -4.84 -8.98 -23.91
C PRO A 50 -3.46 -8.44 -23.57
N GLU A 51 -2.43 -8.84 -24.32
CA GLU A 51 -1.04 -8.40 -24.12
C GLU A 51 -0.88 -6.88 -24.05
N TRP A 52 -1.68 -6.10 -24.80
CA TRP A 52 -1.60 -4.64 -24.79
C TRP A 52 -2.10 -3.98 -23.49
N VAL A 53 -2.80 -4.73 -22.63
CA VAL A 53 -3.17 -4.31 -21.26
C VAL A 53 -2.03 -4.59 -20.28
N LEU A 54 -1.14 -5.52 -20.61
CA LEU A 54 0.02 -5.89 -19.81
C LEU A 54 1.16 -4.91 -20.12
N VAL A 55 1.56 -4.08 -19.15
CA VAL A 55 2.56 -3.03 -19.37
C VAL A 55 3.99 -3.58 -19.39
N ASP A 56 4.22 -4.80 -18.90
CA ASP A 56 5.46 -5.58 -19.01
C ASP A 56 5.17 -7.03 -18.56
N ASP A 57 6.07 -7.99 -18.86
CA ASP A 57 5.96 -9.44 -18.58
C ASP A 57 5.57 -9.81 -17.14
N ASP A 58 5.61 -8.88 -16.17
CA ASP A 58 5.30 -9.15 -14.76
C ASP A 58 4.42 -8.11 -14.05
N LYS A 59 3.95 -7.03 -14.71
CA LYS A 59 3.31 -5.92 -13.97
C LYS A 59 2.10 -5.28 -14.66
N ILE A 60 0.94 -5.78 -14.28
CA ILE A 60 -0.38 -5.39 -14.80
C ILE A 60 -0.87 -4.04 -14.21
N LEU A 61 -0.28 -3.53 -13.12
CA LEU A 61 -0.98 -2.57 -12.23
C LEU A 61 -0.07 -1.50 -11.63
N GLU A 62 0.88 -0.98 -12.41
CA GLU A 62 1.65 0.20 -12.05
C GLU A 62 0.93 1.49 -12.47
N HIS A 63 1.18 2.57 -11.72
CA HIS A 63 0.68 3.87 -12.10
C HIS A 63 1.44 4.40 -13.33
N PRO A 64 0.81 5.23 -14.18
CA PRO A 64 1.54 5.91 -15.25
C PRO A 64 2.75 6.69 -14.72
N ASN A 65 3.83 6.80 -15.52
CA ASN A 65 5.08 7.46 -15.12
C ASN A 65 4.91 8.90 -14.62
N ASN A 66 3.86 9.63 -15.03
CA ASN A 66 3.59 11.01 -14.60
C ASN A 66 2.32 11.13 -13.73
N PHE A 67 1.88 10.02 -13.12
CA PHE A 67 0.66 9.99 -12.33
C PHE A 67 0.72 10.95 -11.14
N THR A 68 -0.41 11.60 -10.86
CA THR A 68 -0.59 12.45 -9.68
C THR A 68 -1.93 12.10 -9.05
N GLY A 69 -1.90 11.75 -7.77
CA GLY A 69 -3.07 11.26 -7.04
C GLY A 69 -2.74 10.06 -6.16
N ILE A 70 -3.79 9.43 -5.63
CA ILE A 70 -3.65 8.26 -4.76
C ILE A 70 -3.76 7.01 -5.62
N TRP A 71 -2.79 6.10 -5.49
CA TRP A 71 -2.81 4.78 -6.09
C TRP A 71 -3.14 3.72 -5.05
N PHE A 72 -4.13 2.88 -5.36
CA PHE A 72 -4.57 1.80 -4.50
C PHE A 72 -4.17 0.45 -5.06
N VAL A 73 -3.80 -0.42 -4.14
CA VAL A 73 -3.40 -1.78 -4.41
C VAL A 73 -4.15 -2.66 -3.43
N TRP A 74 -4.67 -3.79 -3.88
CA TRP A 74 -5.52 -4.67 -3.08
C TRP A 74 -4.90 -6.05 -2.96
N HIS A 75 -5.14 -6.70 -1.83
CA HIS A 75 -4.92 -8.13 -1.66
C HIS A 75 -6.01 -8.90 -2.40
N GLU A 76 -5.74 -10.18 -2.70
CA GLU A 76 -6.71 -11.05 -3.39
C GLU A 76 -8.02 -11.24 -2.61
N ASN A 77 -7.98 -11.11 -1.28
CA ASN A 77 -9.19 -11.12 -0.44
C ASN A 77 -9.98 -9.80 -0.45
N GLY A 78 -9.55 -8.81 -1.24
CA GLY A 78 -10.19 -7.51 -1.37
C GLY A 78 -9.98 -6.55 -0.20
N VAL A 79 -9.05 -6.88 0.70
CA VAL A 79 -8.51 -5.95 1.70
C VAL A 79 -7.48 -5.05 1.01
N LYS A 80 -7.41 -3.78 1.42
CA LYS A 80 -6.42 -2.85 0.89
C LYS A 80 -5.03 -3.36 1.22
N ARG A 81 -4.12 -3.45 0.24
CA ARG A 81 -2.72 -3.83 0.44
C ARG A 81 -1.84 -2.61 0.65
N SER A 82 -2.02 -1.61 -0.20
CA SER A 82 -1.32 -0.33 -0.07
C SER A 82 -2.09 0.83 -0.65
N GLU A 83 -1.74 2.02 -0.17
CA GLU A 83 -2.24 3.31 -0.58
C GLU A 83 -1.07 4.27 -0.62
N VAL A 84 -0.79 4.84 -1.78
CA VAL A 84 0.37 5.70 -1.99
C VAL A 84 -0.05 6.98 -2.65
N ASN A 85 0.32 8.12 -2.08
CA ASN A 85 0.13 9.41 -2.72
C ASN A 85 1.32 9.72 -3.64
N TYR A 86 1.03 9.99 -4.91
CA TYR A 86 2.01 10.31 -5.94
C TYR A 86 1.87 11.75 -6.42
N LEU A 87 3.02 12.37 -6.72
CA LEU A 87 3.13 13.63 -7.42
C LEU A 87 4.12 13.45 -8.57
N ARG A 88 3.61 13.52 -9.82
CA ARG A 88 4.41 13.35 -11.05
C ARG A 88 5.22 12.05 -11.05
N GLY A 89 4.57 10.94 -10.71
CA GLY A 89 5.16 9.60 -10.65
C GLY A 89 6.02 9.32 -9.42
N GLN A 90 6.29 10.31 -8.57
CA GLN A 90 7.11 10.14 -7.37
C GLN A 90 6.23 10.07 -6.11
N PRO A 91 6.50 9.15 -5.16
CA PRO A 91 5.82 9.14 -3.86
C PRO A 91 5.97 10.49 -3.15
N ASN A 92 4.86 11.08 -2.72
CA ASN A 92 4.84 12.39 -2.08
C ASN A 92 3.72 12.46 -1.02
N GLY A 93 4.09 12.61 0.25
CA GLY A 93 3.16 12.54 1.37
C GLY A 93 3.10 11.15 1.99
N SER A 94 1.91 10.58 2.19
CA SER A 94 1.73 9.31 2.89
C SER A 94 1.74 8.09 1.95
N LEU A 95 2.38 7.02 2.42
CA LEU A 95 2.23 5.65 1.96
C LEU A 95 1.78 4.81 3.13
N ARG A 96 0.75 3.99 2.94
CA ARG A 96 0.25 3.05 3.95
C ARG A 96 0.21 1.65 3.37
N THR A 97 0.46 0.67 4.22
CA THR A 97 0.41 -0.75 3.87
C THR A 97 -0.34 -1.51 4.95
N TRP A 98 -1.07 -2.53 4.55
CA TRP A 98 -1.88 -3.34 5.45
C TRP A 98 -1.61 -4.82 5.20
N HIS A 99 -1.78 -5.61 6.25
CA HIS A 99 -1.76 -7.06 6.19
C HIS A 99 -3.05 -7.60 5.56
N ASN A 100 -3.07 -8.89 5.19
CA ASN A 100 -4.26 -9.54 4.62
C ASN A 100 -5.47 -9.49 5.55
N ASN A 101 -5.28 -9.41 6.87
CA ASN A 101 -6.36 -9.27 7.85
C ASN A 101 -6.94 -7.84 7.93
N GLY A 102 -6.36 -6.87 7.23
CA GLY A 102 -6.79 -5.46 7.24
C GLY A 102 -6.16 -4.61 8.33
N GLU A 103 -5.28 -5.18 9.15
CA GLU A 103 -4.50 -4.40 10.12
C GLU A 103 -3.43 -3.58 9.39
N LEU A 104 -3.26 -2.33 9.83
CA LEU A 104 -2.19 -1.47 9.34
C LEU A 104 -0.86 -2.12 9.69
N ALA A 105 0.00 -2.30 8.69
CA ALA A 105 1.32 -2.91 8.83
C ALA A 105 2.40 -1.82 8.99
N ALA A 106 2.35 -0.82 8.11
CA ALA A 106 3.29 0.28 8.12
C ALA A 106 2.73 1.53 7.47
N GLU A 107 3.23 2.69 7.91
CA GLU A 107 2.99 3.99 7.30
C GLU A 107 4.34 4.68 7.06
N THR A 108 4.53 5.23 5.88
CA THR A 108 5.71 6.00 5.49
C THR A 108 5.29 7.40 5.09
N TYR A 109 5.99 8.41 5.59
CA TYR A 109 5.78 9.80 5.19
C TYR A 109 7.02 10.33 4.46
N PHE A 110 6.81 10.77 3.21
CA PHE A 110 7.81 11.35 2.33
C PHE A 110 7.72 12.87 2.39
N ASN A 111 8.78 13.54 2.86
CA ASN A 111 8.91 15.00 2.75
C ASN A 111 10.01 15.38 1.75
N SER A 112 9.61 15.64 0.51
CA SER A 112 10.50 16.03 -0.59
C SER A 112 11.08 17.44 -0.46
N LYS A 113 10.53 18.31 0.41
CA LYS A 113 10.94 19.71 0.55
C LYS A 113 11.98 19.96 1.65
N VAL A 114 12.19 19.01 2.56
CA VAL A 114 13.10 19.15 3.71
C VAL A 114 14.02 17.93 3.81
N ASN A 115 15.25 18.05 3.31
CA ASN A 115 16.37 17.10 3.46
C ASN A 115 16.04 15.63 3.12
N GLU A 116 15.14 15.40 2.14
CA GLU A 116 14.63 14.07 1.79
C GLU A 116 14.22 13.24 3.01
N ARG A 117 13.67 13.87 4.06
CA ARG A 117 13.33 13.18 5.29
C ARG A 117 12.22 12.18 5.03
N LEU A 118 12.47 10.93 5.41
CA LEU A 118 11.51 9.84 5.37
C LEU A 118 11.28 9.33 6.79
N LEU A 119 10.03 9.31 7.21
CA LEU A 119 9.59 8.73 8.48
C LEU A 119 8.85 7.43 8.15
N LYS A 120 9.22 6.34 8.81
CA LYS A 120 8.53 5.05 8.65
C LYS A 120 8.08 4.54 10.01
N TRP A 121 6.81 4.22 10.13
CA TRP A 121 6.18 3.63 11.30
C TRP A 121 5.75 2.21 10.99
N PHE A 122 5.94 1.31 11.95
CA PHE A 122 5.45 -0.07 11.89
C PHE A 122 4.47 -0.34 13.02
N TYR A 123 3.46 -1.13 12.70
CA TYR A 123 2.33 -1.41 13.57
C TYR A 123 2.17 -2.91 13.75
N ARG A 124 1.77 -3.32 14.95
CA ARG A 124 1.47 -4.71 15.31
C ARG A 124 0.22 -4.71 16.17
N GLY A 125 -0.83 -5.41 15.74
CA GLY A 125 -2.13 -5.38 16.43
C GLY A 125 -2.72 -3.96 16.54
N GLY A 126 -2.42 -3.09 15.57
CA GLY A 126 -2.85 -1.68 15.57
C GLY A 126 -2.00 -0.73 16.44
N ILE A 127 -1.04 -1.24 17.20
CA ILE A 127 -0.16 -0.43 18.06
C ILE A 127 1.15 -0.14 17.31
N LYS A 128 1.59 1.13 17.33
CA LYS A 128 2.91 1.51 16.79
C LYS A 128 4.00 0.93 17.68
N HIS A 129 4.78 -0.01 17.16
CA HIS A 129 5.87 -0.65 17.90
C HIS A 129 7.26 -0.22 17.40
N MET A 130 7.36 0.40 16.21
CA MET A 130 8.65 0.86 15.69
C MET A 130 8.52 2.11 14.82
N GLU A 131 9.54 2.96 14.88
CA GLU A 131 9.70 4.16 14.08
C GLU A 131 11.13 4.25 13.59
N ILE A 132 11.31 4.45 12.29
CA ILE A 132 12.62 4.64 11.68
C ILE A 132 12.61 5.96 10.94
N VAL A 133 13.67 6.73 11.14
CA VAL A 133 13.87 8.03 10.49
C VAL A 133 15.10 7.98 9.61
N PHE A 134 14.91 8.44 8.38
CA PHE A 134 15.95 8.53 7.38
C PHE A 134 16.16 9.98 6.97
N TYR A 135 17.42 10.35 6.76
CA TYR A 135 17.84 11.59 6.12
C TYR A 135 18.75 11.24 4.95
N ASN A 136 18.55 11.85 3.78
CA ASN A 136 19.32 11.55 2.56
C ASN A 136 19.45 10.04 2.28
N LYS A 137 18.36 9.29 2.46
CA LYS A 137 18.26 7.82 2.29
C LYS A 137 19.04 6.97 3.30
N ASN A 138 19.76 7.58 4.23
CA ASN A 138 20.47 6.88 5.30
C ASN A 138 19.63 6.86 6.58
N MET A 139 19.57 5.69 7.23
CA MET A 139 18.91 5.55 8.52
C MET A 139 19.68 6.33 9.57
N GLN A 140 18.96 7.03 10.45
CA GLN A 140 19.54 7.97 11.41
C GLN A 140 19.16 7.63 12.84
N PHE A 141 17.90 7.24 13.05
CA PHE A 141 17.50 6.59 14.29
C PHE A 141 16.38 5.60 14.06
N ALA A 142 16.39 4.56 14.88
CA ALA A 142 15.32 3.57 14.99
C ALA A 142 14.86 3.52 16.45
N THR A 143 13.57 3.75 16.67
CA THR A 143 12.93 3.72 17.99
C THR A 143 11.99 2.54 18.03
N ASP A 144 12.10 1.72 19.07
CA ASP A 144 11.28 0.53 19.29
C ASP A 144 10.54 0.66 20.63
N TRP A 145 9.26 0.31 20.62
CA TRP A 145 8.37 0.35 21.78
C TRP A 145 7.85 -1.05 22.09
N ASN A 146 7.65 -1.31 23.38
CA ASN A 146 6.97 -2.50 23.86
C ASN A 146 5.46 -2.44 23.55
N GLU A 147 4.77 -3.56 23.72
CA GLU A 147 3.31 -3.66 23.49
C GLU A 147 2.49 -2.74 24.42
N ASP A 148 3.02 -2.39 25.59
CA ASP A 148 2.42 -1.43 26.53
C ASP A 148 2.67 0.04 26.17
N GLY A 149 3.40 0.30 25.07
CA GLY A 149 3.79 1.63 24.62
C GLY A 149 5.01 2.21 25.34
N SER A 150 5.61 1.49 26.29
CA SER A 150 6.86 1.92 26.92
C SER A 150 8.02 1.84 25.93
N LEU A 151 8.96 2.78 26.05
CA LEU A 151 10.15 2.78 25.20
C LEU A 151 11.01 1.56 25.54
N ASN A 152 11.34 0.76 24.52
CA ASN A 152 12.18 -0.42 24.66
C ASN A 152 13.63 -0.10 24.34
N LYS A 153 13.88 0.42 23.13
CA LYS A 153 15.22 0.80 22.70
C LYS A 153 15.21 1.93 21.67
N LYS A 154 16.31 2.64 21.60
CA LYS A 154 16.58 3.63 20.56
C LYS A 154 18.00 3.48 20.02
N GLU A 155 18.11 3.34 18.72
CA GLU A 155 19.37 3.18 17.99
C GLU A 155 19.67 4.46 17.21
N TYR A 156 20.96 4.79 17.12
CA TYR A 156 21.47 5.98 16.47
C TYR A 156 22.53 5.58 15.45
N TYR A 157 22.45 6.23 14.29
CA TYR A 157 23.29 5.94 13.14
C TYR A 157 23.91 7.25 12.63
N ASP A 158 25.07 7.15 12.00
CA ASP A 158 25.75 8.29 11.40
C ASP A 158 25.16 8.68 10.04
N ASP A 159 25.71 9.73 9.43
CA ASP A 159 25.26 10.21 8.11
C ASP A 159 25.48 9.21 6.96
N LYS A 160 26.24 8.14 7.21
CA LYS A 160 26.47 7.03 6.28
C LYS A 160 25.60 5.81 6.61
N GLY A 161 24.75 5.88 7.64
CA GLY A 161 23.91 4.79 8.10
C GLY A 161 24.64 3.74 8.96
N VAL A 162 25.84 4.06 9.47
CA VAL A 162 26.62 3.18 10.34
C VAL A 162 26.14 3.35 11.77
N PHE A 163 25.97 2.23 12.47
CA PHE A 163 25.56 2.22 13.87
C PHE A 163 26.58 2.95 14.77
N ILE A 164 26.10 3.89 15.58
CA ILE A 164 26.88 4.65 16.57
C ILE A 164 26.63 4.09 17.97
N LYS A 165 25.36 3.98 18.35
CA LYS A 165 24.96 3.55 19.69
C LYS A 165 23.52 3.07 19.77
N ARG A 166 23.24 2.30 20.81
CA ARG A 166 21.90 1.89 21.25
C ARG A 166 21.68 2.25 22.70
N GLU A 167 20.54 2.84 22.98
CA GLU A 167 20.02 3.13 24.31
C GLU A 167 18.90 2.13 24.62
N LEU A 168 19.01 1.42 25.75
CA LEU A 168 18.03 0.45 26.24
C LEU A 168 17.25 1.04 27.41
N TYR A 169 15.94 0.84 27.41
CA TYR A 169 15.02 1.42 28.37
C TYR A 169 14.21 0.35 29.09
N LYS A 170 13.94 0.59 30.37
CA LYS A 170 13.01 -0.19 31.18
C LYS A 170 12.16 0.78 32.00
N ASP A 171 10.84 0.60 32.00
CA ASP A 171 9.90 1.51 32.65
C ASP A 171 10.11 2.99 32.24
N ASN A 172 10.38 3.23 30.95
CA ASN A 172 10.74 4.53 30.37
C ASN A 172 12.00 5.20 30.95
N LYS A 173 12.84 4.47 31.69
CA LYS A 173 14.13 4.94 32.20
C LYS A 173 15.27 4.31 31.42
N LEU A 174 16.28 5.11 31.07
CA LEU A 174 17.50 4.63 30.43
C LEU A 174 18.22 3.67 31.39
N THR A 175 18.46 2.44 30.95
CA THR A 175 19.12 1.41 31.75
C THR A 175 20.55 1.15 31.30
N LYS A 176 20.80 1.18 29.98
CA LYS A 176 22.09 0.86 29.40
C LYS A 176 22.28 1.64 28.10
N THR A 177 23.51 2.07 27.86
CA THR A 177 23.94 2.59 26.57
C THR A 177 25.07 1.72 26.07
N GLU A 178 24.93 1.22 24.85
CA GLU A 178 25.92 0.42 24.14
C GLU A 178 26.43 1.25 22.96
N THR A 179 27.74 1.46 22.88
CA THR A 179 28.38 2.21 21.78
C THR A 179 29.27 1.27 20.99
N THR A 180 29.48 1.55 19.71
CA THR A 180 30.60 0.98 18.97
C THR A 180 31.90 1.56 19.55
N GLU A 181 32.84 0.69 19.94
CA GLU A 181 34.18 1.07 20.44
C GLU A 181 34.99 1.87 19.42
#